data_AF-A0A9W8AN14-F1
#
_entry.id   AF-A0A9W8AN14-F1
#
_cell.length_a   1.000
_cell.length_b   1.000
_cell.length_c   1.000
_cell.angle_alpha   90.00
_cell.angle_beta   90.00
_cell.angle_gamma   90.00
#
_symmetry.space_group_name_H-M   'P 1'
#
loop_
_entity.id
_entity.type
_entity.pdbx_description
1 polymer ?
#
loop_
_entity_poly.entity_id
_entity_poly.type
_entity_poly.pdbx_seq_one_letter_code
_entity_poly.pdbx_strand_id
1 'polypeptide(L)'
;MKKAQKRNKDLVKDLELANAEYTREEKEKFHTETLKLVFVTYLRVLKNQGHKRLLPAVLEGLAKFSHLISVDYFNDLLVLLRRIMTGDHVLDVGGGDGEHNNLDTVGSGSTSPRLPVRLSLLCVVTAFQLLSGQGEALNLDLQAFYTHLYAVIPDLACHPTLEAPHQSHATNQAITTQAAGVDSEADLLLKALEILFFKRERVPMDRAAAFAKRILMTCVHFPPNVTVKCIALVRMLVTKYSRLDQLLSSTETLSSGIYHLELPDPDLCNPFASCMWEIHALLKHYHPKVREETRALLRQCKN
;
A
#
# COMPACT_ATOMS: atom_id res chain seq x y z
N MET A 1 -45.25 37.59 -35.72
CA MET A 1 -45.15 36.97 -34.38
C MET A 1 -44.28 35.71 -34.32
N LYS A 2 -44.44 34.72 -35.23
CA LYS A 2 -43.64 33.46 -35.20
C LYS A 2 -42.10 33.62 -35.26
N LYS A 3 -41.57 34.62 -35.98
CA LYS A 3 -40.11 34.93 -36.03
C LYS A 3 -39.55 35.42 -34.69
N ALA A 4 -40.34 36.17 -33.91
CA ALA A 4 -39.92 36.69 -32.60
C ALA A 4 -39.92 35.57 -31.56
N GLN A 5 -40.90 34.67 -31.57
CA GLN A 5 -40.91 33.47 -30.72
C GLN A 5 -39.76 32.52 -31.03
N LYS A 6 -39.40 32.34 -32.32
CA LYS A 6 -38.24 31.51 -32.69
C LYS A 6 -36.94 32.12 -32.17
N ARG A 7 -36.70 33.42 -32.39
CA ARG A 7 -35.55 34.13 -31.80
C ARG A 7 -35.50 34.05 -30.28
N ASN A 8 -36.64 34.17 -29.61
CA ASN A 8 -36.68 34.08 -28.15
C ASN A 8 -36.36 32.66 -27.66
N LYS A 9 -36.82 31.63 -28.38
CA LYS A 9 -36.48 30.23 -28.10
C LYS A 9 -35.00 29.93 -28.36
N ASP A 10 -34.44 30.51 -29.42
CA ASP A 10 -33.01 30.39 -29.73
C ASP A 10 -32.17 31.09 -28.65
N LEU A 11 -32.56 32.30 -28.20
CA LEU A 11 -31.92 33.03 -27.10
C LEU A 11 -31.99 32.28 -25.76
N VAL A 12 -33.12 31.66 -25.43
CA VAL A 12 -33.27 30.86 -24.20
C VAL A 12 -32.34 29.64 -24.25
N LYS A 13 -32.23 28.98 -25.41
CA LYS A 13 -31.31 27.85 -25.58
C LYS A 13 -29.85 28.29 -25.44
N ASP A 14 -29.48 29.43 -26.00
CA ASP A 14 -28.12 29.97 -25.88
C ASP A 14 -27.80 30.38 -24.43
N LEU A 15 -28.78 30.94 -23.69
CA LEU A 15 -28.66 31.23 -22.26
C LEU A 15 -28.53 29.95 -21.42
N GLU A 16 -29.26 28.88 -21.74
CA GLU A 16 -29.16 27.59 -21.05
C GLU A 16 -27.77 26.96 -21.25
N LEU A 17 -27.22 27.03 -22.46
CA LEU A 17 -25.87 26.55 -22.75
C LEU A 17 -24.81 27.37 -21.99
N ALA A 18 -24.93 28.69 -21.99
CA ALA A 18 -24.03 29.58 -21.26
C ALA A 18 -24.11 29.37 -19.74
N ASN A 19 -25.32 29.21 -19.19
CA ASN A 19 -25.51 28.92 -17.76
C ASN A 19 -24.97 27.55 -17.37
N ALA A 20 -25.13 26.54 -18.22
CA ALA A 20 -24.57 25.20 -17.98
C ALA A 20 -23.04 25.22 -17.96
N GLU A 21 -22.42 25.98 -18.87
CA GLU A 21 -20.96 26.16 -18.91
C GLU A 21 -20.44 26.94 -17.69
N TYR A 22 -21.10 28.05 -17.34
CA TYR A 22 -20.78 28.85 -16.16
C TYR A 22 -20.86 28.04 -14.86
N THR A 23 -21.93 27.24 -14.71
CA THR A 23 -22.12 26.38 -13.53
C THR A 23 -21.02 25.31 -13.41
N ARG A 24 -20.52 24.80 -14.54
CA ARG A 24 -19.43 23.82 -14.55
C ARG A 24 -18.12 24.45 -14.09
N GLU A 25 -17.80 25.64 -14.59
CA GLU A 25 -16.57 26.35 -14.22
C GLU A 25 -16.55 26.75 -12.74
N GLU A 26 -17.68 27.25 -12.22
CA GLU A 26 -17.83 27.53 -10.78
C GLU A 26 -17.64 26.27 -9.94
N LYS A 27 -18.23 25.15 -10.36
CA LYS A 27 -18.08 23.86 -9.67
C LYS A 27 -16.63 23.40 -9.62
N GLU A 28 -15.87 23.56 -10.70
CA GLU A 28 -14.44 23.21 -10.76
C GLU A 28 -13.59 24.09 -9.83
N LYS A 29 -13.91 25.39 -9.75
CA LYS A 29 -13.28 26.33 -8.81
C LYS A 29 -13.55 25.93 -7.36
N PHE A 30 -14.83 25.75 -6.99
CA PHE A 30 -15.20 25.34 -5.63
C PHE A 30 -14.64 23.95 -5.26
N HIS A 31 -14.59 23.02 -6.22
CA HIS A 31 -14.01 21.71 -6.00
C HIS A 31 -12.52 21.80 -5.66
N THR A 32 -11.77 22.61 -6.40
CA THR A 32 -10.33 22.80 -6.19
C THR A 32 -10.04 23.49 -4.86
N GLU A 33 -10.81 24.52 -4.49
CA GLU A 33 -10.69 25.19 -3.19
C GLU A 33 -11.01 24.25 -2.02
N THR A 34 -12.09 23.48 -2.15
CA THR A 34 -12.49 22.48 -1.15
C THR A 34 -11.39 21.43 -0.97
N LEU A 35 -10.83 20.92 -2.06
CA LEU A 35 -9.73 19.95 -1.99
C LEU A 35 -8.50 20.52 -1.29
N LYS A 36 -8.11 21.77 -1.60
CA LYS A 36 -7.00 22.45 -0.91
C LYS A 36 -7.24 22.52 0.60
N LEU A 37 -8.43 22.93 1.03
CA LEU A 37 -8.80 23.00 2.44
C LEU A 37 -8.77 21.63 3.13
N VAL A 38 -9.29 20.60 2.47
CA VAL A 38 -9.28 19.21 2.98
C VAL A 38 -7.84 18.71 3.14
N PHE A 39 -6.99 18.90 2.12
CA PHE A 39 -5.59 18.44 2.18
C PHE A 39 -4.76 19.20 3.20
N VAL A 40 -4.95 20.52 3.35
CA VAL A 40 -4.30 21.29 4.42
C VAL A 40 -4.72 20.76 5.79
N THR A 41 -6.00 20.39 5.96
CA THR A 41 -6.50 19.80 7.20
C THR A 41 -5.85 18.43 7.45
N TYR A 42 -5.77 17.56 6.45
CA TYR A 42 -5.09 16.26 6.54
C TYR A 42 -3.61 16.39 6.88
N LEU A 43 -2.88 17.27 6.18
CA LEU A 43 -1.47 17.52 6.45
C LEU A 43 -1.25 18.10 7.85
N ARG A 44 -2.14 18.97 8.32
CA ARG A 44 -2.09 19.50 9.69
C ARG A 44 -2.26 18.40 10.73
N VAL A 45 -3.21 17.48 10.51
CA VAL A 45 -3.41 16.33 11.41
C VAL A 45 -2.19 15.41 11.41
N LEU A 46 -1.60 15.15 10.24
CA LEU A 46 -0.39 14.31 10.13
C LEU A 46 0.83 14.97 10.78
N LYS A 47 1.00 16.29 10.64
CA LYS A 47 2.10 17.06 11.27
C LYS A 47 1.96 17.13 12.80
N ASN A 48 0.74 17.26 13.32
CA ASN A 48 0.53 17.47 14.75
C ASN A 48 0.57 16.18 15.60
N GLN A 49 0.67 14.99 15.00
CA GLN A 49 0.89 13.63 15.59
C GLN A 49 0.11 13.21 16.86
N GLY A 50 -0.71 14.08 17.46
CA GLY A 50 -1.34 13.90 18.77
C GLY A 50 -2.58 13.00 18.76
N HIS A 51 -3.07 12.60 17.58
CA HIS A 51 -4.31 11.82 17.46
C HIS A 51 -4.09 10.55 16.64
N LYS A 52 -3.44 9.53 17.24
CA LYS A 52 -3.29 8.18 16.66
C LYS A 52 -4.60 7.55 16.17
N ARG A 53 -5.75 8.00 16.70
CA ARG A 53 -7.11 7.57 16.29
C ARG A 53 -7.57 8.17 14.96
N LEU A 54 -7.07 9.35 14.59
CA LEU A 54 -7.45 10.05 13.35
C LEU A 54 -6.54 9.69 12.17
N LEU A 55 -5.35 9.15 12.44
CA LEU A 55 -4.39 8.78 11.40
C LEU A 55 -4.97 7.80 10.36
N PRO A 56 -5.69 6.72 10.72
CA PRO A 56 -6.25 5.81 9.73
C PRO A 56 -7.23 6.50 8.78
N ALA A 57 -8.11 7.37 9.30
CA ALA A 57 -9.10 8.09 8.50
C ALA A 57 -8.45 9.10 7.53
N VAL A 58 -7.40 9.79 7.99
CA VAL A 58 -6.65 10.73 7.15
C VAL A 58 -5.90 10.02 6.04
N LEU A 59 -5.24 8.89 6.36
CA LEU A 59 -4.52 8.10 5.36
C LEU A 59 -5.48 7.48 4.34
N GLU A 60 -6.64 6.98 4.76
CA GLU A 60 -7.66 6.47 3.85
C GLU A 60 -8.17 7.57 2.90
N GLY A 61 -8.43 8.76 3.44
CA GLY A 61 -8.79 9.94 2.64
C GLY A 61 -7.71 10.32 1.62
N LEU A 62 -6.44 10.33 2.03
CA LEU A 62 -5.31 10.61 1.15
C LEU A 62 -5.13 9.54 0.06
N ALA A 63 -5.32 8.25 0.38
CA ALA A 63 -5.28 7.18 -0.62
C ALA A 63 -6.40 7.34 -1.66
N LYS A 64 -7.61 7.71 -1.23
CA LYS A 64 -8.78 7.84 -2.10
C LYS A 64 -8.65 9.03 -3.06
N PHE A 65 -8.16 10.16 -2.57
CA PHE A 65 -8.04 11.39 -3.35
C PHE A 65 -6.62 11.63 -3.88
N SER A 66 -5.75 10.61 -3.89
CA SER A 66 -4.34 10.76 -4.27
C SER A 66 -4.14 11.35 -5.68
N HIS A 67 -5.03 11.01 -6.61
CA HIS A 67 -5.02 11.46 -8.00
C HIS A 67 -5.38 12.95 -8.19
N LEU A 68 -5.89 13.61 -7.15
CA LEU A 68 -6.29 15.02 -7.17
C LEU A 68 -5.31 15.93 -6.41
N ILE A 69 -4.26 15.35 -5.83
CA ILE A 69 -3.25 16.11 -5.09
C ILE A 69 -2.29 16.75 -6.09
N SER A 70 -1.95 18.04 -5.89
CA SER A 70 -0.90 18.67 -6.71
C SER A 70 0.43 17.98 -6.47
N VAL A 71 1.16 17.74 -7.54
CA VAL A 71 2.47 17.09 -7.59
C VAL A 71 3.48 17.76 -6.63
N ASP A 72 3.35 19.08 -6.42
CA ASP A 72 4.22 19.87 -5.54
C ASP A 72 4.22 19.38 -4.08
N TYR A 73 3.09 18.82 -3.61
CA TYR A 73 2.95 18.34 -2.23
C TYR A 73 3.48 16.92 -2.01
N PHE A 74 3.88 16.21 -3.07
CA PHE A 74 4.19 14.78 -2.98
C PHE A 74 5.44 14.52 -2.14
N ASN A 75 6.47 15.36 -2.30
CA ASN A 75 7.71 15.25 -1.53
C ASN A 75 7.46 15.40 -0.02
N ASP A 76 6.77 16.47 0.37
CA ASP A 76 6.41 16.74 1.75
C ASP A 76 5.58 15.60 2.35
N LEU A 77 4.63 15.07 1.57
CA LEU A 77 3.78 13.98 2.00
C LEU A 77 4.56 12.68 2.17
N LEU A 78 5.46 12.33 1.25
CA LEU A 78 6.31 11.14 1.39
C LEU A 78 7.27 11.24 2.58
N VAL A 79 7.87 12.41 2.83
CA VAL A 79 8.70 12.63 4.01
C VAL A 79 7.89 12.39 5.28
N LEU A 80 6.67 12.91 5.33
CA LEU A 80 5.77 12.73 6.47
C LEU A 80 5.34 11.26 6.64
N LEU A 81 5.05 10.55 5.56
CA LEU A 81 4.73 9.13 5.59
C LEU A 81 5.93 8.28 6.05
N ARG A 82 7.14 8.57 5.57
CA ARG A 82 8.38 7.91 6.05
C ARG A 82 8.59 8.15 7.54
N ARG A 83 8.40 9.39 8.00
CA ARG A 83 8.52 9.75 9.42
C ARG A 83 7.50 9.03 10.30
N ILE A 84 6.26 8.91 9.82
CA ILE A 84 5.23 8.13 10.52
C ILE A 84 5.65 6.66 10.58
N MET A 85 6.13 6.11 9.48
CA MET A 85 6.55 4.71 9.36
C MET A 85 7.74 4.32 10.25
N THR A 86 8.73 5.20 10.40
CA THR A 86 9.90 4.98 11.27
C THR A 86 9.61 5.26 12.75
N GLY A 87 8.43 5.82 13.06
CA GLY A 87 8.08 6.22 14.43
C GLY A 87 8.91 7.37 14.96
N ASP A 88 9.54 8.14 14.07
CA ASP A 88 10.45 9.24 14.42
C ASP A 88 9.62 10.43 14.96
N HIS A 89 9.30 10.33 16.25
CA HIS A 89 8.70 11.38 17.05
C HIS A 89 9.75 12.48 17.22
N VAL A 90 9.73 13.51 16.36
CA VAL A 90 10.25 14.83 16.76
C VAL A 90 9.33 15.37 17.85
N LEU A 91 9.60 14.95 19.09
CA LEU A 91 9.41 15.78 20.27
C LEU A 91 10.79 16.29 20.65
N ASP A 92 11.30 17.24 19.89
CA ASP A 92 12.29 18.17 20.41
C ASP A 92 11.98 19.58 19.91
N VAL A 93 10.94 20.17 20.52
CA VAL A 93 10.86 21.61 20.77
C VAL A 93 9.99 21.82 22.04
N GLY A 94 10.62 22.06 23.19
CA GLY A 94 10.05 22.90 24.26
C GLY A 94 9.89 22.35 25.69
N GLY A 95 10.99 22.32 26.47
CA GLY A 95 11.08 22.82 27.86
C GLY A 95 10.53 22.01 29.05
N GLY A 96 11.41 21.70 30.03
CA GLY A 96 11.06 21.52 31.45
C GLY A 96 11.77 20.40 32.22
N ASP A 97 12.97 20.69 32.74
CA ASP A 97 13.66 20.24 33.97
C ASP A 97 13.44 18.83 34.58
N GLY A 98 14.57 18.17 34.90
CA GLY A 98 14.64 17.14 35.96
C GLY A 98 15.69 16.05 35.74
N GLU A 99 16.88 16.24 36.31
CA GLU A 99 18.01 15.30 36.37
C GLU A 99 17.64 13.92 36.99
N HIS A 100 18.24 12.83 36.49
CA HIS A 100 19.11 11.90 37.25
C HIS A 100 19.61 10.68 36.40
N ASN A 101 20.90 10.75 36.04
CA ASN A 101 22.00 9.76 36.12
C ASN A 101 21.88 8.25 35.78
N ASN A 102 22.82 7.85 34.90
CA ASN A 102 23.66 6.61 34.85
C ASN A 102 22.93 5.28 34.52
N LEU A 103 23.48 4.32 33.75
CA LEU A 103 24.85 3.93 33.42
C LEU A 103 24.85 3.05 32.14
N ASP A 104 25.98 3.01 31.44
CA ASP A 104 26.27 2.31 30.19
C ASP A 104 25.91 0.81 30.13
N THR A 105 25.33 0.35 29.01
CA THR A 105 25.64 -0.95 28.37
C THR A 105 25.30 -0.90 26.88
N VAL A 106 26.33 -1.13 26.07
CA VAL A 106 26.34 -1.16 24.61
C VAL A 106 25.69 -2.45 24.09
N GLY A 107 24.77 -2.36 23.11
CA GLY A 107 24.47 -3.47 22.20
C GLY A 107 23.00 -3.83 21.97
N SER A 108 22.44 -3.26 20.88
CA SER A 108 21.38 -3.82 20.02
C SER A 108 19.93 -3.86 20.54
N GLY A 109 19.09 -3.05 19.88
CA GLY A 109 17.64 -3.18 19.92
C GLY A 109 16.94 -1.90 20.35
N SER A 110 17.15 -0.79 19.64
CA SER A 110 16.22 0.34 19.67
C SER A 110 14.85 -0.14 19.22
N THR A 111 14.03 -0.64 20.14
CA THR A 111 12.62 -0.92 19.86
C THR A 111 11.91 0.41 19.78
N SER A 112 12.08 1.08 18.63
CA SER A 112 11.22 2.17 18.21
C SER A 112 9.77 1.72 18.40
N PRO A 113 8.84 2.62 18.81
CA PRO A 113 7.46 2.25 19.04
C PRO A 113 6.88 1.68 17.75
N ARG A 114 6.73 0.34 17.66
CA ARG A 114 6.18 -0.33 16.48
C ARG A 114 4.80 0.24 16.22
N LEU A 115 4.62 0.82 15.04
CA LEU A 115 3.30 1.27 14.60
C LEU A 115 2.37 0.06 14.52
N PRO A 116 1.06 0.24 14.80
CA PRO A 116 0.08 -0.80 14.50
C PRO A 116 0.23 -1.24 13.05
N VAL A 117 0.26 -2.56 12.79
CA VAL A 117 0.51 -3.13 11.45
C VAL A 117 -0.45 -2.56 10.40
N ARG A 118 -1.72 -2.40 10.75
CA ARG A 118 -2.72 -1.71 9.91
C ARG A 118 -2.29 -0.30 9.49
N LEU A 119 -1.76 0.49 10.43
CA LEU A 119 -1.36 1.87 10.16
C LEU A 119 -0.14 1.90 9.22
N SER A 120 0.82 0.99 9.47
CA SER A 120 1.95 0.77 8.57
C SER A 120 1.49 0.42 7.15
N LEU A 121 0.58 -0.55 7.00
CA LEU A 121 0.02 -0.94 5.70
C LEU A 121 -0.71 0.23 5.02
N LEU A 122 -1.49 1.02 5.75
CA LEU A 122 -2.14 2.22 5.23
C LEU A 122 -1.13 3.27 4.75
N CYS A 123 -0.04 3.48 5.49
CA CYS A 123 1.06 4.37 5.08
C CYS A 123 1.74 3.89 3.79
N VAL A 124 1.98 2.58 3.66
CA VAL A 124 2.57 2.01 2.45
C VAL A 124 1.63 2.10 1.26
N VAL A 125 0.35 1.75 1.44
CA VAL A 125 -0.68 1.85 0.39
C VAL A 125 -0.85 3.30 -0.08
N THR A 126 -0.91 4.26 0.85
CA THR A 126 -1.01 5.69 0.50
C THR A 126 0.22 6.16 -0.26
N ALA A 127 1.43 5.82 0.18
CA ALA A 127 2.65 6.18 -0.53
C ALA A 127 2.67 5.62 -1.96
N PHE A 128 2.34 4.34 -2.13
CA PHE A 128 2.32 3.72 -3.46
C PHE A 128 1.21 4.27 -4.36
N GLN A 129 0.03 4.57 -3.79
CA GLN A 129 -1.11 5.12 -4.52
C GLN A 129 -0.92 6.60 -4.88
N LEU A 130 -0.16 7.36 -4.08
CA LEU A 130 0.29 8.72 -4.43
C LEU A 130 1.22 8.69 -5.63
N LEU A 131 2.09 7.68 -5.68
CA LEU A 131 3.11 7.58 -6.73
C LEU A 131 2.70 6.69 -7.90
N SER A 132 1.45 6.24 -7.93
CA SER A 132 0.83 5.57 -9.07
C SER A 132 0.07 6.61 -9.88
N GLY A 133 0.53 6.89 -11.10
CA GLY A 133 -0.03 7.96 -11.95
C GLY A 133 0.97 9.12 -12.12
N GLN A 134 0.53 10.35 -11.84
CA GLN A 134 1.33 11.57 -12.08
C GLN A 134 2.66 11.60 -11.30
N GLY A 135 2.74 10.90 -10.18
CA GLY A 135 3.96 10.80 -9.35
C GLY A 135 5.04 9.85 -9.88
N GLU A 136 4.76 9.04 -10.91
CA GLU A 136 5.76 8.13 -11.50
C GLU A 136 6.88 8.90 -12.23
N ALA A 137 6.53 10.05 -12.82
CA ALA A 137 7.50 10.93 -13.49
C ALA A 137 8.54 11.54 -12.54
N LEU A 138 8.24 11.60 -11.23
CA LEU A 138 9.09 12.26 -10.24
C LEU A 138 10.25 11.39 -9.72
N ASN A 139 10.36 10.11 -10.13
CA ASN A 139 11.44 9.19 -9.72
C ASN A 139 11.80 9.25 -8.22
N LEU A 140 10.79 9.39 -7.35
CA LEU A 140 10.99 9.52 -5.91
C LEU A 140 11.49 8.21 -5.30
N ASP A 141 12.43 8.31 -4.36
CA ASP A 141 13.00 7.15 -3.68
C ASP A 141 11.97 6.49 -2.75
N LEU A 142 11.82 5.17 -2.93
CA LEU A 142 10.91 4.33 -2.16
C LEU A 142 11.58 3.17 -1.47
N GLN A 143 12.92 3.12 -1.45
CA GLN A 143 13.66 2.04 -0.81
C GLN A 143 13.16 1.77 0.61
N ALA A 144 12.95 2.83 1.40
CA ALA A 144 12.40 2.73 2.76
C ALA A 144 11.02 2.04 2.81
N PHE A 145 10.13 2.30 1.86
CA PHE A 145 8.79 1.69 1.83
C PHE A 145 8.85 0.24 1.35
N TYR A 146 9.75 -0.10 0.41
CA TYR A 146 9.99 -1.49 0.02
C TYR A 146 10.52 -2.31 1.19
N THR A 147 11.57 -1.84 1.86
CA THR A 147 12.15 -2.47 3.06
C THR A 147 11.09 -2.64 4.14
N HIS A 148 10.29 -1.61 4.41
CA HIS A 148 9.27 -1.71 5.44
C HIS A 148 8.16 -2.71 5.08
N LEU A 149 7.64 -2.68 3.86
CA LEU A 149 6.65 -3.67 3.42
C LEU A 149 7.22 -5.10 3.50
N TYR A 150 8.47 -5.29 3.07
CA TYR A 150 9.15 -6.58 3.11
C TYR A 150 9.31 -7.08 4.55
N ALA A 151 9.59 -6.19 5.51
CA ALA A 151 9.70 -6.50 6.93
C ALA A 151 8.34 -6.79 7.61
N VAL A 152 7.24 -6.16 7.16
CA VAL A 152 5.91 -6.32 7.77
C VAL A 152 5.22 -7.62 7.36
N ILE A 153 5.54 -8.19 6.19
CA ILE A 153 4.89 -9.41 5.67
C ILE A 153 4.95 -10.58 6.68
N PRO A 154 6.12 -10.95 7.26
CA PRO A 154 6.20 -12.02 8.26
C PRO A 154 5.46 -11.68 9.55
N ASP A 155 5.55 -10.44 10.02
CA ASP A 155 4.84 -10.00 11.23
C ASP A 155 3.32 -10.18 11.06
N LEU A 156 2.79 -9.90 9.87
CA LEU A 156 1.37 -10.05 9.55
C LEU A 156 0.88 -11.50 9.68
N ALA A 157 1.74 -12.50 9.47
CA ALA A 157 1.38 -13.91 9.63
C ALA A 157 1.04 -14.29 11.08
N CYS A 158 1.52 -13.51 12.05
CA CYS A 158 1.22 -13.69 13.46
C CYS A 158 0.01 -12.86 13.93
N HIS A 159 -0.57 -12.01 13.08
CA HIS A 159 -1.69 -11.15 13.47
C HIS A 159 -3.05 -11.87 13.38
N PRO A 160 -3.81 -12.00 14.50
CA PRO A 160 -5.10 -12.69 14.51
C PRO A 160 -6.23 -11.92 13.82
N THR A 161 -6.03 -10.62 13.54
CA THR A 161 -7.04 -9.71 12.94
C THR A 161 -6.97 -9.65 11.42
N LEU A 162 -6.17 -10.50 10.79
CA LEU A 162 -5.86 -10.42 9.36
C LEU A 162 -7.10 -10.34 8.45
N GLU A 163 -8.10 -11.21 8.67
CA GLU A 163 -9.36 -11.24 7.92
C GLU A 163 -10.47 -10.40 8.56
N ALA A 164 -10.27 -9.86 9.77
CA ALA A 164 -11.32 -9.16 10.48
C ALA A 164 -11.63 -7.82 9.77
N PRO A 165 -12.90 -7.57 9.36
CA PRO A 165 -13.30 -6.23 8.94
C PRO A 165 -13.17 -5.31 10.16
N HIS A 166 -12.58 -4.12 9.98
CA HIS A 166 -12.51 -3.15 11.06
C HIS A 166 -13.94 -2.78 11.48
N GLN A 167 -14.27 -3.06 12.73
CA GLN A 167 -15.39 -2.40 13.37
C GLN A 167 -14.91 -0.99 13.71
N SER A 168 -15.03 -0.06 12.76
CA SER A 168 -15.04 1.34 13.14
C SER A 168 -16.20 1.49 14.12
N HIS A 169 -15.92 1.90 15.35
CA HIS A 169 -16.91 2.38 16.31
C HIS A 169 -17.50 3.72 15.81
N ALA A 170 -18.00 3.75 14.59
CA ALA A 170 -18.87 4.77 14.06
C ALA A 170 -20.26 4.14 14.03
N THR A 171 -20.98 4.29 15.14
CA THR A 171 -22.44 4.22 15.16
C THR A 171 -22.99 5.14 14.08
N ASN A 172 -23.29 4.57 12.91
CA ASN A 172 -24.43 4.85 12.06
C ASN A 172 -24.28 4.04 10.77
N GLN A 173 -25.03 2.94 10.71
CA GLN A 173 -25.35 2.29 9.45
C GLN A 173 -26.13 3.26 8.54
N ALA A 174 -25.92 3.06 7.24
CA ALA A 174 -26.81 3.43 6.16
C ALA A 174 -26.95 4.93 5.82
N ILE A 175 -26.00 5.44 5.02
CA ILE A 175 -26.37 6.22 3.83
C ILE A 175 -25.50 5.76 2.65
N THR A 176 -26.18 5.18 1.67
CA THR A 176 -25.78 4.81 0.31
C THR A 176 -24.66 5.65 -0.31
N THR A 177 -23.52 5.00 -0.58
CA THR A 177 -22.79 4.98 -1.85
C THR A 177 -21.53 4.13 -1.64
N GLN A 178 -21.19 3.29 -2.61
CA GLN A 178 -19.94 2.54 -2.61
C GLN A 178 -18.75 3.49 -2.37
N ALA A 179 -17.72 3.05 -1.62
CA ALA A 179 -16.40 3.70 -1.43
C ALA A 179 -16.06 4.35 -0.06
N ALA A 180 -16.29 3.63 1.04
CA ALA A 180 -15.36 3.63 2.19
C ALA A 180 -15.40 2.22 2.79
N GLY A 181 -15.03 1.26 1.93
CA GLY A 181 -14.91 -0.13 2.33
C GLY A 181 -13.79 -0.19 3.34
N VAL A 182 -14.13 -0.58 4.56
CA VAL A 182 -13.14 -0.87 5.57
C VAL A 182 -12.31 -2.04 5.05
N ASP A 183 -11.17 -1.72 4.43
CA ASP A 183 -10.24 -2.72 3.94
C ASP A 183 -9.73 -3.53 5.16
N SER A 184 -9.77 -4.86 5.05
CA SER A 184 -9.10 -5.77 5.98
C SER A 184 -7.59 -5.58 5.85
N GLU A 185 -6.81 -5.96 6.88
CA GLU A 185 -5.35 -5.91 6.80
C GLU A 185 -4.81 -6.75 5.63
N ALA A 186 -5.47 -7.86 5.30
CA ALA A 186 -5.15 -8.69 4.14
C ALA A 186 -5.44 -7.97 2.81
N ASP A 187 -6.56 -7.28 2.70
CA ASP A 187 -6.91 -6.53 1.48
C ASP A 187 -5.97 -5.33 1.29
N LEU A 188 -5.54 -4.67 2.38
CA LEU A 188 -4.51 -3.63 2.33
C LEU A 188 -3.17 -4.18 1.85
N LEU A 189 -2.74 -5.34 2.35
CA LEU A 189 -1.51 -6.00 1.89
C LEU A 189 -1.59 -6.32 0.39
N LEU A 190 -2.67 -6.96 -0.05
CA LEU A 190 -2.86 -7.33 -1.45
C LEU A 190 -2.88 -6.11 -2.36
N LYS A 191 -3.60 -5.05 -1.97
CA LYS A 191 -3.62 -3.77 -2.68
C LYS A 191 -2.23 -3.14 -2.75
N ALA A 192 -1.46 -3.18 -1.66
CA ALA A 192 -0.07 -2.68 -1.65
C ALA A 192 0.79 -3.44 -2.66
N LEU A 193 0.74 -4.78 -2.65
CA LEU A 193 1.49 -5.64 -3.57
C LEU A 193 1.03 -5.48 -5.03
N GLU A 194 -0.28 -5.33 -5.26
CA GLU A 194 -0.83 -5.11 -6.59
C GLU A 194 -0.34 -3.80 -7.20
N ILE A 195 -0.39 -2.71 -6.42
CA ILE A 195 0.13 -1.42 -6.84
C ILE A 195 1.65 -1.52 -7.09
N LEU A 196 2.36 -2.21 -6.20
CA LEU A 196 3.81 -2.37 -6.26
C LEU A 196 4.28 -3.03 -7.56
N PHE A 197 3.63 -4.12 -7.94
CA PHE A 197 4.10 -4.98 -9.02
C PHE A 197 3.36 -4.77 -10.34
N PHE A 198 2.10 -4.36 -10.36
CA PHE A 198 1.33 -4.29 -11.61
C PHE A 198 1.08 -2.87 -12.10
N LYS A 199 1.00 -1.88 -11.20
CA LYS A 199 0.86 -0.47 -11.62
C LYS A 199 2.19 0.22 -11.91
N ARG A 200 3.31 -0.36 -11.47
CA ARG A 200 4.65 0.17 -11.67
C ARG A 200 5.45 -0.69 -12.63
N GLU A 201 6.14 -0.02 -13.55
CA GLU A 201 6.83 -0.70 -14.64
C GLU A 201 8.23 -1.22 -14.24
N ARG A 202 8.88 -0.62 -13.22
CA ARG A 202 10.32 -0.85 -12.94
C ARG A 202 10.62 -1.34 -11.52
N VAL A 203 10.15 -2.55 -11.17
CA VAL A 203 10.66 -3.25 -9.97
C VAL A 203 11.75 -4.23 -10.40
N PRO A 204 12.96 -4.18 -9.80
CA PRO A 204 14.04 -5.09 -10.15
C PRO A 204 13.65 -6.54 -9.85
N MET A 205 14.17 -7.45 -10.65
CA MET A 205 13.81 -8.86 -10.61
C MET A 205 14.18 -9.53 -9.28
N ASP A 206 15.35 -9.21 -8.71
CA ASP A 206 15.78 -9.74 -7.41
C ASP A 206 14.79 -9.35 -6.30
N ARG A 207 14.27 -8.12 -6.33
CA ARG A 207 13.24 -7.67 -5.39
C ARG A 207 11.93 -8.45 -5.58
N ALA A 208 11.49 -8.66 -6.82
CA ALA A 208 10.31 -9.47 -7.08
C ALA A 208 10.46 -10.92 -6.58
N ALA A 209 11.64 -11.52 -6.76
CA ALA A 209 11.98 -12.84 -6.23
C ALA A 209 11.95 -12.88 -4.70
N ALA A 210 12.55 -11.89 -4.04
CA ALA A 210 12.56 -11.75 -2.59
C ALA A 210 11.14 -11.71 -2.01
N PHE A 211 10.28 -10.85 -2.57
CA PHE A 211 8.89 -10.74 -2.18
C PHE A 211 8.10 -12.01 -2.45
N ALA A 212 8.23 -12.62 -3.64
CA ALA A 212 7.53 -13.87 -3.97
C ALA A 212 7.83 -14.97 -2.96
N LYS A 213 9.11 -15.14 -2.60
CA LYS A 213 9.54 -16.15 -1.62
C LYS A 213 9.01 -15.85 -0.22
N ARG A 214 9.11 -14.60 0.23
CA ARG A 214 8.60 -14.20 1.54
C ARG A 214 7.08 -14.32 1.63
N ILE A 215 6.34 -13.99 0.56
CA ILE A 215 4.89 -14.20 0.48
C ILE A 215 4.56 -15.69 0.62
N LEU A 216 5.22 -16.57 -0.11
CA LEU A 216 4.98 -18.02 -0.02
C LEU A 216 5.34 -18.59 1.36
N MET A 217 6.39 -18.10 2.01
CA MET A 217 6.71 -18.42 3.40
C MET A 217 5.55 -18.05 4.34
N THR A 218 4.97 -16.86 4.17
CA THR A 218 3.84 -16.43 5.00
C THR A 218 2.53 -17.14 4.64
N CYS A 219 2.34 -17.58 3.40
CA CYS A 219 1.17 -18.34 2.97
C CYS A 219 0.97 -19.64 3.76
N VAL A 220 2.04 -20.23 4.30
CA VAL A 220 1.98 -21.42 5.17
C VAL A 220 1.25 -21.11 6.49
N HIS A 221 1.28 -19.85 6.92
CA HIS A 221 0.69 -19.38 8.18
C HIS A 221 -0.63 -18.62 7.99
N PHE A 222 -0.94 -18.18 6.77
CA PHE A 222 -2.14 -17.40 6.49
C PHE A 222 -3.44 -18.22 6.46
N PRO A 223 -4.59 -17.58 6.76
CA PRO A 223 -5.91 -18.13 6.51
C PRO A 223 -6.14 -18.49 5.03
N PRO A 224 -7.01 -19.47 4.73
CA PRO A 224 -7.12 -20.05 3.39
C PRO A 224 -7.59 -19.07 2.33
N ASN A 225 -8.40 -18.05 2.68
CA ASN A 225 -8.89 -17.07 1.70
C ASN A 225 -7.77 -16.13 1.25
N VAL A 226 -6.94 -15.68 2.20
CA VAL A 226 -5.79 -14.82 1.94
C VAL A 226 -4.72 -15.60 1.17
N THR A 227 -4.43 -16.85 1.58
CA THR A 227 -3.46 -17.73 0.91
C THR A 227 -3.79 -17.93 -0.56
N VAL A 228 -5.06 -18.17 -0.92
CA VAL A 228 -5.50 -18.28 -2.32
C VAL A 228 -5.17 -17.01 -3.11
N LYS A 229 -5.49 -15.83 -2.57
CA LYS A 229 -5.19 -14.54 -3.23
C LYS A 229 -3.68 -14.30 -3.36
N CYS A 230 -2.90 -14.61 -2.33
CA CYS A 230 -1.44 -14.48 -2.35
C CYS A 230 -0.77 -15.42 -3.37
N ILE A 231 -1.20 -16.68 -3.46
CA ILE A 231 -0.70 -17.63 -4.48
C ILE A 231 -1.06 -17.14 -5.89
N ALA A 232 -2.29 -16.65 -6.09
CA ALA A 232 -2.69 -16.07 -7.36
C ALA A 232 -1.82 -14.84 -7.74
N LEU A 233 -1.47 -14.00 -6.76
CA LEU A 233 -0.56 -12.88 -6.96
C LEU A 233 0.84 -13.36 -7.36
N VAL A 234 1.41 -14.34 -6.65
CA VAL A 234 2.72 -14.92 -7.00
C VAL A 234 2.69 -15.53 -8.40
N ARG A 235 1.61 -16.21 -8.79
CA ARG A 235 1.41 -16.73 -10.15
C ARG A 235 1.47 -15.63 -11.22
N MET A 236 0.82 -14.50 -10.96
CA MET A 236 0.91 -13.34 -11.85
C MET A 236 2.32 -12.75 -11.88
N LEU A 237 3.06 -12.75 -10.76
CA LEU A 237 4.47 -12.31 -10.73
C LEU A 237 5.38 -13.21 -11.55
N VAL A 238 5.25 -14.53 -11.41
CA VAL A 238 6.01 -15.50 -12.19
C VAL A 238 5.75 -15.32 -13.68
N THR A 239 4.49 -15.11 -14.06
CA THR A 239 4.11 -14.83 -15.47
C THR A 239 4.71 -13.51 -15.98
N LYS A 240 4.84 -12.49 -15.11
CA LYS A 240 5.43 -11.19 -15.47
C LYS A 240 6.96 -11.26 -15.60
N TYR A 241 7.62 -12.03 -14.75
CA TYR A 241 9.07 -12.12 -14.66
C TYR A 241 9.54 -13.55 -14.99
N SER A 242 9.80 -13.83 -16.26
CA SER A 242 10.14 -15.18 -16.77
C SER A 242 11.31 -15.87 -16.05
N ARG A 243 12.26 -15.12 -15.48
CA ARG A 243 13.37 -15.73 -14.72
C ARG A 243 12.93 -16.25 -13.33
N LEU A 244 11.77 -15.85 -12.80
CA LEU A 244 11.25 -16.37 -11.54
C LEU A 244 10.87 -17.85 -11.63
N ASP A 245 10.62 -18.37 -12.84
CA ASP A 245 10.41 -19.80 -13.07
C ASP A 245 11.60 -20.64 -12.57
N GLN A 246 12.82 -20.08 -12.58
CA GLN A 246 14.02 -20.76 -12.09
C GLN A 246 13.92 -21.11 -10.59
N LEU A 247 13.20 -20.32 -9.80
CA LEU A 247 13.01 -20.58 -8.36
C LEU A 247 12.03 -21.74 -8.10
N LEU A 248 11.21 -22.09 -9.10
CA LEU A 248 10.29 -23.24 -9.05
C LEU A 248 11.03 -24.55 -9.37
N SER A 249 12.14 -24.48 -10.11
CA SER A 249 12.99 -25.61 -10.45
C SER A 249 13.90 -26.00 -9.28
N SER A 250 13.90 -27.28 -8.92
CA SER A 250 14.72 -27.82 -7.82
C SER A 250 16.17 -28.15 -8.22
N THR A 251 16.51 -28.02 -9.51
CA THR A 251 17.75 -28.56 -10.09
C THR A 251 18.84 -27.51 -10.33
N GLU A 252 18.51 -26.22 -10.39
CA GLU A 252 19.48 -25.17 -10.68
C GLU A 252 19.40 -24.04 -9.65
N THR A 253 20.30 -24.06 -8.66
CA THR A 253 20.62 -22.85 -7.89
C THR A 253 21.64 -22.04 -8.68
N LEU A 254 21.21 -20.97 -9.36
CA LEU A 254 22.08 -20.14 -10.20
C LEU A 254 23.06 -19.28 -9.41
N SER A 255 22.75 -18.98 -8.14
CA SER A 255 23.52 -18.05 -7.32
C SER A 255 24.33 -18.81 -6.28
N SER A 256 25.62 -18.48 -6.19
CA SER A 256 26.45 -18.89 -5.07
C SER A 256 26.15 -18.01 -3.86
N GLY A 257 25.95 -18.62 -2.69
CA GLY A 257 25.67 -17.90 -1.45
C GLY A 257 24.55 -18.52 -0.62
N ILE A 258 24.19 -17.83 0.47
CA ILE A 258 23.15 -18.24 1.41
C ILE A 258 21.97 -17.28 1.28
N TYR A 259 20.75 -17.81 1.27
CA TYR A 259 19.56 -17.00 1.36
C TYR A 259 19.34 -16.53 2.80
N HIS A 260 19.30 -15.21 2.99
CA HIS A 260 19.11 -14.62 4.32
C HIS A 260 17.63 -14.27 4.54
N LEU A 261 16.90 -15.17 5.21
CA LEU A 261 15.48 -15.01 5.48
C LEU A 261 15.16 -13.85 6.43
N GLU A 262 16.02 -13.58 7.41
CA GLU A 262 15.78 -12.62 8.50
C GLU A 262 16.01 -11.15 8.11
N LEU A 263 16.66 -10.90 6.96
CA LEU A 263 16.97 -9.53 6.56
C LEU A 263 15.70 -8.75 6.19
N PRO A 264 15.53 -7.52 6.70
CA PRO A 264 14.39 -6.66 6.36
C PRO A 264 14.52 -6.04 4.96
N ASP A 265 15.69 -6.13 4.32
CA ASP A 265 15.96 -5.55 3.01
C ASP A 265 15.82 -6.58 1.88
N PRO A 266 14.95 -6.34 0.88
CA PRO A 266 14.73 -7.28 -0.22
C PRO A 266 15.90 -7.34 -1.21
N ASP A 267 16.76 -6.33 -1.24
CA ASP A 267 17.89 -6.27 -2.17
C ASP A 267 19.11 -7.04 -1.65
N LEU A 268 19.15 -7.39 -0.36
CA LEU A 268 20.29 -8.07 0.29
C LEU A 268 20.02 -9.55 0.60
N CYS A 269 18.80 -10.06 0.39
CA CYS A 269 18.43 -11.41 0.83
C CYS A 269 18.97 -12.54 -0.06
N ASN A 270 19.46 -12.24 -1.27
CA ASN A 270 19.91 -13.21 -2.29
C ASN A 270 18.88 -14.33 -2.58
N PRO A 271 17.71 -13.99 -3.16
CA PRO A 271 16.59 -14.92 -3.27
C PRO A 271 16.87 -16.14 -4.17
N PHE A 272 17.69 -15.97 -5.21
CA PHE A 272 18.07 -17.02 -6.15
C PHE A 272 19.04 -18.07 -5.59
N ALA A 273 19.57 -17.88 -4.38
CA ALA A 273 20.38 -18.89 -3.70
C ALA A 273 19.57 -20.07 -3.17
N SER A 274 18.23 -20.02 -3.18
CA SER A 274 17.39 -21.11 -2.69
C SER A 274 16.05 -21.17 -3.42
N CYS A 275 15.49 -22.37 -3.58
CA CYS A 275 14.23 -22.63 -4.26
C CYS A 275 12.98 -22.31 -3.40
N MET A 276 11.80 -22.29 -4.03
CA MET A 276 10.49 -22.11 -3.37
C MET A 276 9.94 -23.44 -2.82
N TRP A 277 10.56 -23.97 -1.77
CA TRP A 277 10.15 -25.24 -1.16
C TRP A 277 8.76 -25.20 -0.54
N GLU A 278 8.26 -24.01 -0.20
CA GLU A 278 6.96 -23.76 0.44
C GLU A 278 5.79 -24.25 -0.41
N ILE A 279 5.97 -24.29 -1.74
CA ILE A 279 5.00 -24.85 -2.70
C ILE A 279 4.68 -26.31 -2.37
N HIS A 280 5.68 -27.11 -1.97
CA HIS A 280 5.47 -28.52 -1.61
C HIS A 280 4.66 -28.68 -0.33
N ALA A 281 4.81 -27.75 0.62
CA ALA A 281 3.99 -27.70 1.82
C ALA A 281 2.54 -27.31 1.48
N LEU A 282 2.35 -26.29 0.64
CA LEU A 282 1.05 -25.79 0.21
C LEU A 282 0.27 -26.81 -0.66
N LEU A 283 0.95 -27.68 -1.40
CA LEU A 283 0.32 -28.79 -2.12
C LEU A 283 -0.40 -29.78 -1.20
N LYS A 284 0.05 -29.90 0.06
CA LYS A 284 -0.53 -30.77 1.10
C LYS A 284 -1.49 -30.02 2.04
N HIS A 285 -1.82 -28.77 1.73
CA HIS A 285 -2.70 -27.94 2.56
C HIS A 285 -4.11 -28.54 2.69
N TYR A 286 -4.76 -28.35 3.84
CA TYR A 286 -6.07 -28.94 4.14
C TYR A 286 -7.19 -28.42 3.20
N HIS A 287 -7.15 -27.14 2.84
CA HIS A 287 -8.16 -26.51 1.98
C HIS A 287 -7.98 -26.85 0.49
N PRO A 288 -9.03 -27.32 -0.23
CA PRO A 288 -8.91 -27.77 -1.62
C PRO A 288 -8.54 -26.66 -2.61
N LYS A 289 -9.08 -25.45 -2.46
CA LYS A 289 -8.77 -24.33 -3.37
C LYS A 289 -7.30 -23.92 -3.29
N VAL A 290 -6.69 -23.97 -2.10
CA VAL A 290 -5.26 -23.67 -1.92
C VAL A 290 -4.42 -24.67 -2.71
N ARG A 291 -4.76 -25.97 -2.65
CA ARG A 291 -4.07 -27.01 -3.43
C ARG A 291 -4.25 -26.82 -4.93
N GLU A 292 -5.44 -26.44 -5.38
CA GLU A 292 -5.72 -26.18 -6.79
C GLU A 292 -4.88 -25.01 -7.34
N GLU A 293 -4.87 -23.88 -6.63
CA GLU A 293 -4.06 -22.72 -7.01
C GLU A 293 -2.56 -23.01 -6.98
N THR A 294 -2.10 -23.77 -5.97
CA THR A 294 -0.68 -24.18 -5.89
C THR A 294 -0.29 -25.08 -7.06
N ARG A 295 -1.18 -26.00 -7.49
CA ARG A 295 -0.94 -26.82 -8.69
C ARG A 295 -0.95 -25.97 -9.95
N ALA A 296 -1.81 -24.95 -10.03
CA ALA A 296 -1.84 -24.04 -11.16
C ALA A 296 -0.53 -23.25 -11.28
N LEU A 297 0.02 -22.78 -10.14
CA LEU A 297 1.36 -22.16 -10.09
C LEU A 297 2.44 -23.12 -10.59
N LEU A 298 2.48 -24.36 -10.11
CA LEU A 298 3.49 -25.35 -10.52
C LEU A 298 3.43 -25.71 -12.01
N ARG A 299 2.23 -25.69 -12.62
CA ARG A 299 2.06 -25.97 -14.06
C ARG A 299 2.74 -24.92 -14.95
N GLN A 300 2.97 -23.70 -14.45
CA GLN A 300 3.64 -22.64 -15.21
C GLN A 300 5.14 -22.92 -15.44
N CYS A 301 5.76 -23.73 -14.57
CA CYS A 301 7.16 -24.13 -14.66
C CYS A 301 7.48 -25.05 -15.86
N LYS A 302 6.48 -25.50 -16.63
CA LYS A 302 6.68 -26.39 -17.78
C LYS A 302 6.86 -25.58 -19.07
N ASN A 303 8.01 -24.92 -19.21
CA ASN A 303 8.58 -24.51 -20.50
C ASN A 303 10.11 -24.52 -20.38
#